data_AF-A0A5K1BYS9-F1
#
_entry.id   AF-A0A5K1BYS9-F1
#
_cell.length_a   1.000
_cell.length_b   1.000
_cell.length_c   1.000
_cell.angle_alpha   90.00
_cell.angle_beta   90.00
_cell.angle_gamma   90.00
#
_symmetry.space_group_name_H-M   'P 1'
#
loop_
_entity.id
_entity.type
_entity.pdbx_description
1 polymer ?
#
loop_
_entity_poly.entity_id
_entity_poly.type
_entity_poly.pdbx_seq_one_letter_code
_entity_poly.pdbx_strand_id
1 'polypeptide(L)'
;SHWEKRLLMNEIMTGSVDTRSVVSKMTLALLEDSGWYEANYSMADHLDWGRNQGTEFVTSPCNQWKGAYRCNTTQVSGCTYNREAEGYCPIISYGGDLPVWARYFPQPNK
;
A
#
# COMPACT_ATOMS: atom_id res chain seq x y z
N SER A 1 7.89 8.12 11.74
CA SER A 1 6.58 8.75 11.83
C SER A 1 5.92 8.76 10.47
N HIS A 2 5.30 7.65 10.07
CA HIS A 2 4.62 7.51 8.77
C HIS A 2 3.52 6.47 8.88
N TRP A 3 2.54 6.53 7.99
CA TRP A 3 1.62 5.43 7.76
C TRP A 3 2.33 4.20 7.20
N GLU A 4 1.83 3.02 7.58
CA GLU A 4 2.30 1.75 7.03
C GLU A 4 1.97 1.69 5.53
N LYS A 5 3.00 1.78 4.69
CA LYS A 5 2.84 1.85 3.23
C LYS A 5 2.16 0.61 2.66
N ARG A 6 2.33 -0.56 3.29
CA ARG A 6 1.56 -1.75 2.90
C ARG A 6 0.05 -1.48 2.91
N LEU A 7 -0.45 -0.78 3.92
CA LEU A 7 -1.88 -0.57 4.13
C LEU A 7 -2.42 0.70 3.48
N LEU A 8 -1.58 1.74 3.35
CA LEU A 8 -2.01 3.05 2.87
C LEU A 8 -1.28 3.52 1.60
N MET A 9 -0.39 2.70 1.03
CA MET A 9 0.25 2.85 -0.30
C MET A 9 0.56 4.28 -0.76
N ASN A 10 -0.33 4.93 -1.51
CA ASN A 10 -0.12 6.27 -2.08
C ASN A 10 -0.67 7.38 -1.18
N GLU A 11 -0.90 7.13 0.10
CA GLU A 11 -1.20 8.18 1.06
C GLU A 11 0.05 9.06 1.30
N ILE A 12 -0.15 10.38 1.35
CA ILE A 12 0.91 11.38 1.41
C ILE A 12 1.87 11.24 2.62
N MET A 13 1.38 10.69 3.74
CA MET A 13 2.14 10.50 4.97
C MET A 13 2.73 9.09 5.08
N THR A 14 2.81 8.31 4.00
CA THR A 14 3.54 7.04 3.98
C THR A 14 5.06 7.26 3.90
N GLY A 15 5.84 6.24 4.29
CA GLY A 15 7.31 6.35 4.41
C GLY A 15 8.08 6.46 3.09
N SER A 16 7.41 6.52 1.94
CA SER A 16 8.02 6.80 0.65
C SER A 16 7.02 7.43 -0.30
N VAL A 17 7.52 8.31 -1.16
CA VAL A 17 6.69 9.06 -2.11
C VAL A 17 6.12 8.13 -3.18
N ASP A 18 4.86 8.35 -3.54
CA ASP A 18 4.24 7.81 -4.74
C ASP A 18 3.93 8.95 -5.73
N THR A 19 3.97 8.67 -7.03
CA THR A 19 3.76 9.70 -8.06
C THR A 19 2.32 10.24 -8.07
N ARG A 20 1.36 9.47 -7.52
CA ARG A 20 -0.03 9.89 -7.33
C ARG A 20 -0.41 9.88 -5.86
N SER A 21 0.31 10.66 -5.06
CA SER A 21 0.04 10.79 -3.64
C SER A 21 -1.32 11.46 -3.36
N VAL A 22 -2.05 10.97 -2.37
CA VAL A 22 -3.37 11.49 -1.97
C VAL A 22 -3.39 11.95 -0.51
N VAL A 23 -4.14 13.01 -0.22
CA VAL A 23 -4.45 13.45 1.15
C VAL A 23 -5.77 12.83 1.58
N SER A 24 -5.70 11.65 2.18
CA SER A 24 -6.90 10.88 2.52
C SER A 24 -7.56 11.35 3.82
N LYS A 25 -8.78 10.85 4.08
CA LYS A 25 -9.44 11.01 5.38
C LYS A 25 -8.59 10.50 6.56
N MET A 26 -7.66 9.57 6.33
CA MET A 26 -6.78 9.06 7.39
C MET A 26 -5.82 10.14 7.90
N THR A 27 -5.17 10.88 7.00
CA THR A 27 -4.28 11.98 7.38
C THR A 27 -5.06 13.16 7.96
N LEU A 28 -6.23 13.49 7.39
CA LEU A 28 -7.09 14.52 7.97
C LEU A 28 -7.52 14.18 9.39
N ALA A 29 -7.90 12.93 9.66
CA ALA A 29 -8.23 12.46 11.00
C ALA A 29 -7.04 12.56 11.97
N LEU A 30 -5.83 12.17 11.55
CA LEU A 30 -4.64 12.34 12.37
C LEU A 30 -4.37 13.81 12.73
N LEU A 31 -4.54 14.72 11.78
CA LEU A 31 -4.35 16.15 12.02
C LEU A 31 -5.39 16.70 12.98
N GLU A 32 -6.64 16.26 12.87
CA GLU A 32 -7.71 16.65 13.80
C GLU A 32 -7.51 16.08 15.20
N ASP A 33 -7.19 14.77 15.31
CA ASP A 33 -6.92 14.08 16.57
C ASP A 33 -5.71 14.67 17.32
N SER A 34 -4.79 15.34 16.61
CA SER A 34 -3.69 16.06 17.25
C SER A 34 -4.18 17.23 18.12
N GLY A 35 -5.36 17.79 17.81
CA GLY A 35 -5.93 18.99 18.43
C GLY A 35 -5.41 20.32 17.84
N TRP A 36 -4.59 20.29 16.79
CA TRP A 36 -3.99 21.49 16.19
C TRP A 36 -4.82 22.03 15.03
N TYR A 37 -5.67 21.20 14.43
CA TYR A 37 -6.40 21.50 13.21
C TYR A 37 -7.87 21.08 13.34
N GLU A 38 -8.75 21.81 12.66
CA GLU A 38 -10.12 21.38 12.36
C GLU A 38 -10.14 20.97 10.88
N ALA A 39 -10.37 19.68 10.60
CA ALA A 39 -10.17 19.14 9.27
C ALA A 39 -11.45 19.17 8.44
N ASN A 40 -11.39 19.75 7.23
CA ASN A 40 -12.51 19.69 6.29
C ASN A 40 -12.49 18.38 5.49
N TYR A 41 -13.18 17.34 5.98
CA TYR A 41 -13.25 16.02 5.34
C TYR A 41 -13.94 16.00 3.97
N SER A 42 -14.66 17.06 3.57
CA SER A 42 -15.23 17.16 2.22
C SER A 42 -14.16 17.39 1.14
N MET A 43 -12.99 17.88 1.55
CA MET A 43 -11.82 18.09 0.69
C MET A 43 -10.90 16.86 0.63
N ALA A 44 -11.24 15.77 1.32
CA ALA A 44 -10.40 14.59 1.37
C ALA A 44 -10.33 13.91 0.00
N ASP A 45 -9.11 13.60 -0.44
CA ASP A 45 -8.90 12.78 -1.62
C ASP A 45 -9.40 11.35 -1.39
N HIS A 46 -9.73 10.71 -2.50
CA HIS A 46 -10.18 9.33 -2.47
C HIS A 46 -8.99 8.36 -2.47
N LEU A 47 -8.86 7.57 -1.39
CA LEU A 47 -7.87 6.49 -1.32
C LEU A 47 -8.49 5.17 -1.78
N ASP A 48 -8.23 4.79 -3.03
CA ASP A 48 -8.72 3.54 -3.62
C ASP A 48 -8.00 2.29 -3.09
N TRP A 49 -6.75 2.44 -2.64
CA TRP A 49 -5.95 1.32 -2.18
C TRP A 49 -6.59 0.62 -0.98
N GLY A 50 -6.84 -0.69 -1.08
CA GLY A 50 -7.46 -1.46 -0.02
C GLY A 50 -8.95 -1.16 0.22
N ARG A 51 -9.58 -0.29 -0.59
CA ARG A 51 -10.99 0.08 -0.40
C ARG A 51 -11.89 -1.15 -0.52
N ASN A 52 -12.79 -1.30 0.46
CA ASN A 52 -13.75 -2.40 0.56
C ASN A 52 -13.11 -3.81 0.55
N GLN A 53 -11.83 -3.96 0.90
CA GLN A 53 -11.17 -5.27 0.98
C GLN A 53 -11.41 -6.01 2.31
N GLY A 54 -12.04 -5.35 3.28
CA GLY A 54 -12.36 -5.93 4.58
C GLY A 54 -11.15 -6.09 5.50
N THR A 55 -11.34 -6.77 6.62
CA THR A 55 -10.34 -6.93 7.69
C THR A 55 -9.15 -7.82 7.28
N GLU A 56 -9.35 -8.75 6.34
CA GLU A 56 -8.30 -9.61 5.80
C GLU A 56 -7.19 -8.78 5.12
N PHE A 57 -7.51 -7.63 4.53
CA PHE A 57 -6.49 -6.76 3.93
C PHE A 57 -5.49 -6.24 4.97
N VAL A 58 -5.98 -5.92 6.16
CA VAL A 58 -5.18 -5.40 7.27
C VAL A 58 -4.40 -6.50 7.97
N THR A 59 -5.09 -7.61 8.26
CA THR A 59 -4.61 -8.66 9.17
C THR A 59 -3.85 -9.79 8.46
N SER A 60 -4.21 -10.11 7.22
CA SER A 60 -3.57 -11.20 6.48
C SER A 60 -2.30 -10.74 5.76
N PRO A 61 -1.33 -11.65 5.58
CA PRO A 61 -0.18 -11.44 4.70
C PRO A 61 -0.59 -11.03 3.28
N CYS A 62 0.19 -10.14 2.64
CA CYS A 62 -0.17 -9.58 1.34
C CYS A 62 -0.20 -10.62 0.20
N ASN A 63 0.49 -11.76 0.34
CA ASN A 63 0.38 -12.87 -0.62
C ASN A 63 -0.99 -13.57 -0.61
N GLN A 64 -1.82 -13.34 0.41
CA GLN A 64 -3.20 -13.83 0.48
C GLN A 64 -4.21 -12.82 -0.08
N TRP A 65 -3.79 -11.59 -0.38
CA TRP A 65 -4.69 -10.59 -0.96
C TRP A 65 -5.20 -11.02 -2.33
N LYS A 66 -6.43 -10.59 -2.63
CA LYS A 66 -7.14 -10.89 -3.88
C LYS A 66 -7.01 -9.71 -4.85
N GLY A 67 -7.20 -9.96 -6.14
CA GLY A 67 -7.22 -8.90 -7.15
C GLY A 67 -5.84 -8.29 -7.43
N ALA A 68 -5.83 -6.97 -7.69
CA ALA A 68 -4.68 -6.26 -8.26
C ALA A 68 -3.68 -5.69 -7.21
N TYR A 69 -3.81 -6.05 -5.93
CA TYR A 69 -2.96 -5.52 -4.85
C TYR A 69 -1.64 -6.28 -4.65
N ARG A 70 -1.41 -7.35 -5.43
CA ARG A 70 -0.17 -8.12 -5.41
C ARG A 70 0.16 -8.66 -6.80
N CYS A 71 1.40 -9.05 -6.99
CA CYS A 71 1.82 -9.79 -8.17
C CYS A 71 2.85 -10.86 -7.84
N ASN A 72 2.94 -11.87 -8.72
CA ASN A 72 3.72 -13.09 -8.48
C ASN A 72 4.93 -13.27 -9.39
N THR A 73 5.00 -12.48 -10.46
CA THR A 73 6.01 -12.61 -11.52
C THR A 73 6.73 -11.28 -11.73
N THR A 74 8.05 -11.34 -11.78
CA THR A 74 8.93 -10.19 -12.04
C THR A 74 8.77 -9.72 -13.50
N GLN A 75 8.97 -8.42 -13.75
CA GLN A 75 9.14 -7.83 -15.10
C GLN A 75 7.96 -7.97 -16.08
N VAL A 76 6.76 -8.34 -15.61
CA VAL A 76 5.56 -8.19 -16.43
C VAL A 76 5.08 -6.75 -16.30
N SER A 77 5.10 -6.01 -17.41
CA SER A 77 4.39 -4.72 -17.49
C SER A 77 2.89 -4.99 -17.42
N GLY A 78 2.18 -4.18 -16.64
CA GLY A 78 0.74 -4.25 -16.47
C GLY A 78 0.19 -2.94 -15.95
N CYS A 79 -1.10 -2.93 -15.65
CA CYS A 79 -1.74 -1.76 -15.06
C CYS A 79 -1.53 -1.76 -13.54
N THR A 80 -1.39 -0.57 -12.98
CA THR A 80 -1.58 -0.31 -11.54
C THR A 80 -2.97 -0.75 -11.07
N TYR A 81 -3.14 -0.95 -9.76
CA TYR A 81 -4.36 -1.50 -9.15
C TYR A 81 -5.65 -0.75 -9.53
N ASN A 82 -5.56 0.57 -9.76
CA ASN A 82 -6.65 1.45 -10.18
C ASN A 82 -6.70 1.72 -11.70
N ARG A 83 -5.80 1.09 -12.48
CA ARG A 83 -5.69 1.21 -13.95
C ARG A 83 -5.38 2.60 -14.47
N GLU A 84 -4.77 3.45 -13.65
CA GLU A 84 -4.46 4.82 -14.04
C GLU A 84 -3.08 5.01 -14.68
N ALA A 85 -2.20 4.02 -14.51
CA ALA A 85 -0.85 4.04 -15.03
C ALA A 85 -0.34 2.62 -15.33
N GLU A 86 0.63 2.54 -16.23
CA GLU A 86 1.47 1.36 -16.42
C GLU A 86 2.43 1.20 -15.22
N GLY A 87 2.63 -0.03 -14.79
CA GLY A 87 3.55 -0.39 -13.73
C GLY A 87 4.16 -1.77 -13.99
N TYR A 88 5.13 -2.15 -13.17
CA TYR A 88 5.75 -3.47 -13.22
C TYR A 88 5.96 -3.99 -11.81
N CYS A 89 6.28 -5.27 -11.71
CA CYS A 89 6.51 -5.95 -10.44
C CYS A 89 8.01 -6.07 -10.13
N PRO A 90 8.54 -5.28 -9.18
CA PRO A 90 9.96 -5.25 -8.84
C PRO A 90 10.32 -6.35 -7.84
N ILE A 91 9.99 -7.61 -8.14
CA ILE A 91 10.33 -8.73 -7.25
C ILE A 91 11.80 -9.11 -7.48
N ILE A 92 12.60 -9.09 -6.42
CA ILE A 92 14.04 -9.40 -6.42
C ILE A 92 14.33 -10.63 -5.57
N SER A 93 15.48 -11.27 -5.81
CA SER A 93 16.01 -12.31 -4.92
C SER A 93 17.16 -11.75 -4.09
N TYR A 94 17.11 -11.96 -2.78
CA TYR A 94 18.15 -11.58 -1.85
C TYR A 94 19.25 -12.64 -1.78
N GLY A 95 20.44 -12.24 -1.33
CA GLY A 95 21.60 -13.14 -1.18
C GLY A 95 21.45 -14.19 -0.07
N GLY A 96 20.44 -14.06 0.78
CA GLY A 96 20.11 -15.02 1.83
C GLY A 96 18.61 -15.08 2.07
N ASP A 97 18.20 -16.05 2.88
CA ASP A 97 16.80 -16.23 3.24
C ASP A 97 16.25 -15.01 3.99
N LEU A 98 15.06 -14.58 3.61
CA LEU A 98 14.32 -13.55 4.33
C LEU A 98 13.86 -14.09 5.70
N PRO A 99 13.58 -13.22 6.69
CA PRO A 99 12.88 -13.62 7.91
C PRO A 99 11.52 -14.25 7.60
N VAL A 100 11.05 -15.20 8.42
CA VAL A 100 9.79 -15.94 8.18
C VAL A 100 8.59 -15.01 7.96
N TRP A 101 8.51 -13.90 8.69
CA TRP A 101 7.44 -12.92 8.58
C TRP A 101 7.44 -12.13 7.25
N ALA A 102 8.55 -12.15 6.51
CA ALA A 102 8.73 -11.47 5.21
C ALA A 102 8.74 -12.44 4.02
N ARG A 103 8.53 -13.74 4.24
CA ARG A 103 8.51 -14.75 3.16
C ARG A 103 7.12 -14.85 2.56
N TYR A 104 6.93 -14.21 1.42
CA TYR A 104 5.63 -14.15 0.73
C TYR A 104 5.56 -15.09 -0.49
N PHE A 105 6.71 -15.51 -1.00
CA PHE A 105 6.86 -16.38 -2.17
C PHE A 105 7.32 -17.79 -1.77
N PRO A 106 7.17 -18.79 -2.66
CA PRO A 106 7.64 -20.16 -2.39
C PRO A 106 9.15 -20.24 -2.13
N GLN A 107 9.95 -19.40 -2.79
CA GLN A 107 11.39 -19.30 -2.54
C GLN A 107 11.64 -18.43 -1.29
N PRO A 108 12.45 -18.88 -0.32
CA PRO A 108 12.64 -18.18 0.96
C PRO A 108 13.46 -16.89 0.86
N ASN A 109 14.20 -16.68 -0.24
CA ASN A 109 14.99 -15.50 -0.51
C ASN A 109 14.34 -14.55 -1.53
N LYS A 110 13.04 -14.74 -1.81
CA LYS A 110 12.26 -13.95 -2.77
C LYS A 110 11.16 -13.17 -2.08
#